data_AF-A0AAD1Q4Z4-F1
#
_entry.id   AF-A0AAD1Q4Z4-F1
#
_cell.length_a   1.000
_cell.length_b   1.000
_cell.length_c   1.000
_cell.angle_alpha   90.00
_cell.angle_beta   90.00
_cell.angle_gamma   90.00
#
_symmetry.space_group_name_H-M   'P 1'
#
loop_
_entity.id
_entity.type
_entity.pdbx_description
1 polymer ?
#
loop_
_entity_poly.entity_id
_entity_poly.type
_entity_poly.pdbx_seq_one_letter_code
_entity_poly.pdbx_strand_id
1 'polypeptide(L)'
;MVSHIVVTEGLVFREDFAQNYFLSNYFEAVLKQVLKQVSENEKVYISPGNCFGCPESEEDYAAKYLLNHRPELQIFVPENVKDRPYLDTFDNARLLRKWLEKQEQWPLEEVILYCNKPHALRSKLMFKLCGYKVQQVITSYPELANRTMPLRLVFYHYLPAHLLYEWGALVYDLIRFYQYK
;
A
#
# COMPACT_ATOMS: atom_id res chain seq x y z
N MET A 1 0.29 17.74 12.57
CA MET A 1 0.97 17.60 11.25
C MET A 1 0.40 16.36 10.59
N VAL A 2 0.00 16.42 9.32
CA VAL A 2 -0.66 15.28 8.66
C VAL A 2 0.39 14.24 8.25
N SER A 3 0.12 12.98 8.59
CA SER A 3 0.92 11.84 8.13
C SER A 3 0.26 11.21 6.91
N HIS A 4 1.05 10.91 5.89
CA HIS A 4 0.60 10.24 4.68
C HIS A 4 0.99 8.77 4.76
N ILE A 5 0.05 7.86 4.50
CA ILE A 5 0.34 6.42 4.44
C ILE A 5 0.04 5.91 3.04
N VAL A 6 1.05 5.32 2.41
CA VAL A 6 0.93 4.61 1.15
C VAL A 6 0.64 3.14 1.42
N VAL A 7 -0.52 2.66 0.96
CA VAL A 7 -0.83 1.24 0.97
C VAL A 7 -0.10 0.56 -0.19
N THR A 8 0.56 -0.56 0.07
CA THR A 8 1.30 -1.34 -0.94
C THR A 8 0.35 -2.09 -1.88
N GLU A 9 0.62 -2.02 -3.20
CA GLU A 9 -0.36 -2.36 -4.26
C GLU A 9 0.26 -3.17 -5.43
N GLY A 10 1.41 -3.77 -5.20
CA GLY A 10 1.98 -4.86 -5.97
C GLY A 10 3.27 -4.52 -6.69
N LEU A 11 4.26 -5.41 -6.57
CA LEU A 11 5.37 -5.54 -7.52
C LEU A 11 5.10 -6.61 -8.57
N VAL A 12 5.65 -6.40 -9.77
CA VAL A 12 5.58 -7.32 -10.90
C VAL A 12 6.99 -7.82 -11.18
N PHE A 13 7.18 -9.13 -11.10
CA PHE A 13 8.39 -9.80 -11.58
C PHE A 13 8.16 -10.35 -12.99
N ARG A 14 9.05 -10.08 -13.93
CA ARG A 14 9.05 -10.64 -15.30
C ARG A 14 10.49 -10.88 -15.76
N GLU A 15 10.83 -12.13 -16.01
CA GLU A 15 12.16 -12.54 -16.48
C GLU A 15 12.46 -12.02 -17.90
N ASP A 16 11.43 -11.80 -18.73
CA ASP A 16 11.59 -11.42 -20.14
C ASP A 16 11.88 -9.92 -20.38
N PHE A 17 11.97 -9.11 -19.32
CA PHE A 17 12.14 -7.65 -19.44
C PHE A 17 13.57 -7.22 -19.08
N ALA A 18 14.06 -6.14 -19.71
CA ALA A 18 15.36 -5.53 -19.40
C ALA A 18 15.50 -5.14 -17.90
N GLN A 19 14.38 -4.89 -17.24
CA GLN A 19 14.28 -4.79 -15.79
C GLN A 19 13.43 -5.97 -15.27
N ASN A 20 14.04 -6.82 -14.44
CA ASN A 20 13.42 -8.07 -13.96
C ASN A 20 12.19 -7.84 -13.07
N TYR A 21 12.00 -6.65 -12.52
CA TYR A 21 10.84 -6.30 -11.70
C TYR A 21 10.54 -4.81 -11.63
N PHE A 22 9.26 -4.45 -11.51
CA PHE A 22 8.77 -3.07 -11.53
C PHE A 22 7.45 -2.91 -10.75
N LEU A 23 7.04 -1.68 -10.46
CA LEU A 23 5.75 -1.37 -9.82
C LEU A 23 4.58 -1.80 -10.70
N SER A 24 3.55 -2.39 -10.12
CA SER A 24 2.29 -2.56 -10.85
C SER A 24 1.74 -1.18 -11.26
N ASN A 25 1.01 -1.09 -12.37
CA ASN A 25 0.43 0.19 -12.81
C ASN A 25 -0.48 0.82 -11.74
N TYR A 26 -1.16 -0.04 -10.98
CA TYR A 26 -1.94 0.33 -9.82
C TYR A 26 -1.07 0.95 -8.73
N PHE A 27 0.05 0.33 -8.38
CA PHE A 27 0.94 0.88 -7.36
C PHE A 27 1.63 2.17 -7.84
N GLU A 28 2.09 2.22 -9.09
CA GLU A 28 2.68 3.43 -9.66
C GLU A 28 1.69 4.60 -9.68
N ALA A 29 0.41 4.36 -10.01
CA ALA A 29 -0.61 5.40 -9.99
C ALA A 29 -0.83 5.99 -8.58
N VAL A 30 -0.72 5.17 -7.54
CA VAL A 30 -0.76 5.62 -6.14
C VAL A 30 0.43 6.50 -5.83
N LEU A 31 1.65 6.07 -6.17
CA LEU A 31 2.88 6.85 -5.93
C LEU A 31 2.87 8.18 -6.69
N LYS A 32 2.31 8.23 -7.90
CA LYS A 32 2.13 9.48 -8.65
C LYS A 32 1.23 10.49 -7.92
N GLN A 33 0.22 10.03 -7.16
CA GLN A 33 -0.57 10.93 -6.31
C GLN A 33 0.25 11.50 -5.15
N VAL A 34 1.09 10.68 -4.53
CA VAL A 34 2.00 11.12 -3.47
C VAL A 34 2.94 12.21 -3.98
N LEU A 35 3.60 11.97 -5.13
CA LEU A 35 4.51 12.94 -5.74
C LEU A 35 3.85 14.30 -6.04
N LYS A 36 2.57 14.28 -6.41
CA LYS A 36 1.78 15.48 -6.75
C LYS A 36 1.29 16.27 -5.54
N GLN A 37 0.99 15.60 -4.43
CA GLN A 37 0.19 16.18 -3.34
C GLN A 37 0.96 16.42 -2.05
N VAL A 38 1.99 15.60 -1.76
CA VAL A 38 2.68 15.64 -0.47
C VAL A 38 3.75 16.73 -0.44
N SER A 39 3.77 17.52 0.64
CA SER A 39 4.81 18.53 0.88
C SER A 39 6.07 17.91 1.47
N GLU A 40 7.23 18.53 1.25
CA GLU A 40 8.53 18.10 1.80
C GLU A 40 8.58 18.08 3.34
N ASN A 41 7.71 18.87 3.99
CA ASN A 41 7.63 18.97 5.45
C ASN A 41 6.72 17.91 6.08
N GLU A 42 6.05 17.08 5.28
CA GLU A 42 5.12 16.07 5.74
C GLU A 42 5.74 14.67 5.67
N LYS A 43 5.31 13.79 6.57
CA LYS A 43 5.86 12.43 6.69
C LYS A 43 5.09 11.47 5.78
N VAL A 44 5.81 10.68 5.00
CA VAL A 44 5.26 9.61 4.18
C VAL A 44 5.69 8.26 4.75
N TYR A 45 4.73 7.48 5.20
CA TYR A 45 4.93 6.11 5.65
C TYR A 45 4.48 5.15 4.54
N ILE A 46 5.28 4.13 4.24
CA ILE A 46 4.89 3.08 3.31
C ILE A 46 4.48 1.85 4.13
N SER A 47 3.29 1.31 3.90
CA SER A 47 2.86 0.12 4.63
C SER A 47 3.70 -1.11 4.25
N PRO A 48 3.96 -2.05 5.16
CA PRO A 48 4.69 -3.28 4.84
C PRO A 48 3.95 -4.08 3.78
N GLY A 49 4.66 -4.64 2.81
CA GLY A 49 4.10 -5.40 1.71
C GLY A 49 4.78 -6.75 1.47
N ASN A 50 4.60 -7.24 0.25
CA ASN A 50 5.13 -8.50 -0.25
C ASN A 50 6.27 -8.22 -1.23
N CYS A 51 7.14 -9.20 -1.46
CA CYS A 51 8.15 -9.12 -2.52
C CYS A 51 7.66 -9.74 -3.83
N PHE A 52 6.66 -10.63 -3.80
CA PHE A 52 6.14 -11.34 -4.99
C PHE A 52 7.22 -12.01 -5.86
N GLY A 53 8.28 -12.55 -5.23
CA GLY A 53 9.43 -13.15 -5.93
C GLY A 53 10.47 -12.13 -6.40
N CYS A 54 10.28 -10.83 -6.15
CA CYS A 54 11.28 -9.81 -6.42
C CYS A 54 12.40 -9.82 -5.37
N PRO A 55 13.60 -9.32 -5.69
CA PRO A 55 14.71 -9.18 -4.75
C PRO A 55 14.45 -8.19 -3.61
N GLU A 56 13.49 -7.27 -3.78
CA GLU A 56 13.10 -6.29 -2.77
C GLU A 56 11.61 -6.34 -2.43
N SER A 57 11.27 -5.78 -1.28
CA SER A 57 9.88 -5.64 -0.84
C SER A 57 9.17 -4.50 -1.60
N GLU A 58 7.84 -4.52 -1.61
CA GLU A 58 7.03 -3.44 -2.16
C GLU A 58 7.37 -2.08 -1.53
N GLU A 59 7.55 -2.04 -0.22
CA GLU A 59 7.82 -0.83 0.54
C GLU A 59 9.20 -0.25 0.23
N ASP A 60 10.23 -1.09 0.06
CA ASP A 60 11.58 -0.67 -0.31
C ASP A 60 11.61 -0.10 -1.74
N TYR A 61 10.98 -0.80 -2.69
CA TYR A 61 10.90 -0.35 -4.08
C TYR A 61 10.17 1.00 -4.17
N ALA A 62 9.04 1.13 -3.47
CA ALA A 62 8.24 2.35 -3.49
C ALA A 62 8.99 3.55 -2.89
N ALA A 63 9.76 3.34 -1.82
CA ALA A 63 10.61 4.40 -1.27
C ALA A 63 11.68 4.85 -2.27
N LYS A 64 12.36 3.90 -2.91
CA LYS A 64 13.33 4.21 -3.99
C LYS A 64 12.69 4.98 -5.13
N TYR A 65 11.51 4.55 -5.57
CA TYR A 65 10.77 5.23 -6.63
C TYR A 65 10.46 6.69 -6.24
N LEU A 66 9.92 6.92 -5.05
CA LEU A 66 9.58 8.27 -4.59
C LEU A 66 10.82 9.16 -4.42
N LEU A 67 11.88 8.67 -3.77
CA LEU A 67 13.13 9.43 -3.56
C LEU A 67 13.87 9.72 -4.85
N ASN A 68 13.80 8.84 -5.86
CA ASN A 68 14.39 9.11 -7.17
C ASN A 68 13.71 10.29 -7.89
N HIS A 69 12.42 10.53 -7.64
CA HIS A 69 11.67 11.63 -8.26
C HIS A 69 11.66 12.90 -7.40
N ARG A 70 11.63 12.75 -6.08
CA ARG A 70 11.60 13.84 -5.10
C ARG A 70 12.46 13.49 -3.87
N PRO A 71 13.78 13.72 -3.93
CA PRO A 71 14.72 13.37 -2.85
C PRO A 71 14.46 14.09 -1.51
N GLU A 72 13.71 15.19 -1.54
CA GLU A 72 13.36 15.99 -0.37
C GLU A 72 12.22 15.42 0.47
N LEU A 73 11.50 14.39 -0.01
CA LEU A 73 10.40 13.79 0.75
C LEU A 73 10.89 13.02 1.98
N GLN A 74 10.21 13.19 3.10
CA GLN A 74 10.46 12.44 4.34
C GLN A 74 9.78 11.08 4.29
N ILE A 75 10.49 10.06 3.81
CA ILE A 75 9.95 8.70 3.64
C ILE A 75 10.40 7.77 4.76
N PHE A 76 9.44 7.02 5.32
CA PHE A 76 9.64 6.06 6.40
C PHE A 76 9.18 4.67 5.93
N VAL A 77 10.12 3.72 5.96
CA VAL A 77 9.91 2.33 5.54
C VAL A 77 10.02 1.41 6.76
N PRO A 78 9.03 0.53 6.98
CA PRO A 78 9.06 -0.41 8.09
C PRO A 78 10.00 -1.60 7.81
N GLU A 79 11.11 -1.67 8.53
CA GLU A 79 12.10 -2.74 8.37
C GLU A 79 11.82 -3.97 9.25
N ASN A 80 12.02 -5.17 8.70
CA ASN A 80 11.98 -6.45 9.43
C ASN A 80 10.68 -6.69 10.23
N VAL A 81 9.54 -6.24 9.70
CA VAL A 81 8.24 -6.32 10.40
C VAL A 81 7.39 -7.53 10.01
N LYS A 82 7.71 -8.16 8.89
CA LYS A 82 6.92 -9.25 8.30
C LYS A 82 6.93 -10.48 9.21
N ASP A 83 5.75 -10.96 9.57
CA ASP A 83 5.56 -12.11 10.47
C ASP A 83 4.89 -13.32 9.80
N ARG A 84 4.60 -13.24 8.49
CA ARG A 84 4.02 -14.33 7.68
C ARG A 84 4.41 -14.20 6.20
N PRO A 85 4.34 -15.28 5.40
CA PRO A 85 4.80 -15.26 4.00
C PRO A 85 4.07 -14.27 3.07
N TYR A 86 2.77 -14.06 3.30
CA TYR A 86 1.91 -13.18 2.51
C TYR A 86 1.18 -12.19 3.41
N LEU A 87 1.30 -10.90 3.13
CA LEU A 87 0.62 -9.82 3.84
C LEU A 87 -0.63 -9.39 3.07
N ASP A 88 -1.77 -9.36 3.77
CA ASP A 88 -3.00 -8.72 3.30
C ASP A 88 -3.16 -7.31 3.88
N THR A 89 -4.31 -6.69 3.63
CA THR A 89 -4.56 -5.29 3.98
C THR A 89 -4.71 -5.07 5.47
N PHE A 90 -5.21 -6.09 6.19
CA PHE A 90 -5.16 -6.07 7.64
C PHE A 90 -3.70 -6.09 8.13
N ASP A 91 -2.85 -6.94 7.55
CA ASP A 91 -1.43 -6.97 7.90
C ASP A 91 -0.70 -5.67 7.54
N ASN A 92 -1.01 -5.02 6.42
CA ASN A 92 -0.44 -3.70 6.06
C ASN A 92 -0.66 -2.68 7.19
N ALA A 93 -1.88 -2.62 7.73
CA ALA A 93 -2.23 -1.69 8.81
C ALA A 93 -1.64 -2.12 10.16
N ARG A 94 -1.82 -3.40 10.53
CA ARG A 94 -1.38 -3.93 11.84
C ARG A 94 0.13 -3.86 12.00
N LEU A 95 0.89 -4.28 10.99
CA LEU A 95 2.35 -4.33 11.07
C LEU A 95 2.97 -2.94 11.01
N LEU A 96 2.41 -2.02 10.22
CA LEU A 96 2.85 -0.63 10.26
C LEU A 96 2.65 -0.03 11.65
N ARG A 97 1.51 -0.28 12.29
CA ARG A 97 1.24 0.21 13.66
C ARG A 97 2.23 -0.35 14.65
N LYS A 98 2.46 -1.67 14.62
CA LYS A 98 3.43 -2.35 15.49
C LYS A 98 4.83 -1.76 15.32
N TRP A 99 5.21 -1.40 14.10
CA TRP A 99 6.47 -0.72 13.83
C TRP A 99 6.49 0.70 14.39
N LEU A 100 5.44 1.50 14.18
CA LEU A 100 5.32 2.85 14.75
C LEU A 100 5.37 2.86 16.28
N GLU A 101 4.76 1.87 16.93
CA GLU A 101 4.84 1.68 18.38
C GLU A 101 6.28 1.44 18.84
N LYS A 102 7.03 0.59 18.12
CA LYS A 102 8.46 0.35 18.40
C LYS A 102 9.33 1.57 18.17
N GLN A 103 8.97 2.45 17.23
CA GLN A 103 9.68 3.68 16.94
C GLN A 103 9.25 4.85 17.86
N GLU A 104 8.34 4.61 18.83
CA GLU A 104 7.76 5.65 19.69
C GLU A 104 7.06 6.78 18.88
N GLN A 105 6.55 6.45 17.69
CA GLN A 105 5.83 7.38 16.81
C GLN A 105 4.31 7.19 16.85
N TRP A 106 3.82 6.22 17.62
CA TRP A 106 2.39 5.96 17.79
C TRP A 106 1.83 6.70 19.03
N PRO A 107 0.62 7.29 18.98
CA PRO A 107 -0.30 7.34 17.84
C PRO A 107 0.04 8.42 16.81
N LEU A 108 -0.27 8.16 15.54
CA LEU A 108 -0.31 9.20 14.51
C LEU A 108 -1.55 10.10 14.73
N GLU A 109 -1.39 11.41 14.57
CA GLU A 109 -2.47 12.39 14.77
C GLU A 109 -3.57 12.28 13.71
N GLU A 110 -3.27 12.67 12.48
CA GLU A 110 -4.20 12.64 11.35
C GLU A 110 -3.52 11.95 10.17
N VAL A 111 -4.27 11.08 9.51
CA VAL A 111 -3.75 10.23 8.45
C VAL A 111 -4.52 10.42 7.16
N ILE A 112 -3.78 10.64 6.07
CA ILE A 112 -4.27 10.53 4.70
C ILE A 112 -3.75 9.20 4.13
N LEU A 113 -4.66 8.33 3.69
CA LEU A 113 -4.30 7.08 3.02
C LEU A 113 -4.23 7.27 1.51
N TYR A 114 -3.24 6.66 0.87
CA TYR A 114 -3.10 6.56 -0.58
C TYR A 114 -3.20 5.09 -0.99
N CYS A 115 -4.20 4.77 -1.81
CA CYS A 115 -4.39 3.42 -2.33
C CYS A 115 -5.15 3.45 -3.65
N ASN A 116 -5.36 2.27 -4.25
CA ASN A 116 -6.17 2.18 -5.46
C ASN A 116 -7.66 2.31 -5.14
N LYS A 117 -8.42 2.89 -6.07
CA LYS A 117 -9.87 3.08 -5.94
C LYS A 117 -10.62 1.78 -5.60
N PRO A 118 -10.35 0.64 -6.26
CA PRO A 118 -10.82 -0.68 -5.84
C PRO A 118 -10.67 -0.99 -4.34
N HIS A 119 -9.51 -0.65 -3.80
CA HIS A 119 -9.05 -1.10 -2.49
C HIS A 119 -9.46 -0.14 -1.36
N ALA A 120 -9.94 1.06 -1.71
CA ALA A 120 -10.17 2.17 -0.80
C ALA A 120 -11.08 1.86 0.40
N LEU A 121 -12.17 1.12 0.20
CA LEU A 121 -13.09 0.78 1.29
C LEU A 121 -12.39 -0.13 2.32
N ARG A 122 -11.74 -1.19 1.84
CA ARG A 122 -11.07 -2.18 2.67
C ARG A 122 -9.86 -1.58 3.38
N SER A 123 -9.02 -0.81 2.69
CA SER A 123 -7.91 -0.10 3.31
C SER A 123 -8.39 0.86 4.40
N LYS A 124 -9.39 1.70 4.11
CA LYS A 124 -9.94 2.64 5.11
C LYS A 124 -10.42 1.92 6.36
N LEU A 125 -11.15 0.83 6.18
CA LEU A 125 -11.73 0.08 7.30
C LEU A 125 -10.64 -0.60 8.13
N MET A 126 -9.69 -1.30 7.50
CA MET A 126 -8.62 -1.98 8.22
C MET A 126 -7.73 -1.01 9.01
N PHE A 127 -7.34 0.11 8.40
CA PHE A 127 -6.57 1.13 9.11
C PHE A 127 -7.37 1.73 10.28
N LYS A 128 -8.67 2.01 10.12
CA LYS A 128 -9.50 2.47 11.25
C LYS A 128 -9.62 1.43 12.37
N LEU A 129 -9.80 0.16 12.03
CA LEU A 129 -9.86 -0.93 13.01
C LEU A 129 -8.54 -1.12 13.75
N CYS A 130 -7.41 -0.88 13.07
CA CYS A 130 -6.09 -0.83 13.70
C CYS A 130 -5.83 0.46 14.51
N GLY A 131 -6.79 1.37 14.63
CA GLY A 131 -6.71 2.55 15.50
C GLY A 131 -6.15 3.81 14.84
N TYR A 132 -5.96 3.81 13.51
CA TYR A 132 -5.52 5.00 12.79
C TYR A 132 -6.64 6.04 12.68
N LYS A 133 -6.31 7.31 12.90
CA LYS A 133 -7.20 8.46 12.70
C LYS A 133 -7.23 8.88 11.23
N VAL A 134 -7.83 8.02 10.39
CA VAL A 134 -7.94 8.24 8.94
C VAL A 134 -8.94 9.35 8.64
N GLN A 135 -8.43 10.50 8.17
CA GLN A 135 -9.22 11.66 7.74
C GLN A 135 -9.69 11.50 6.29
N GLN A 136 -8.77 11.16 5.39
CA GLN A 136 -9.02 11.09 3.96
C GLN A 136 -8.40 9.85 3.34
N VAL A 137 -9.00 9.40 2.24
CA VAL A 137 -8.43 8.39 1.35
C VAL A 137 -8.30 9.01 -0.03
N ILE A 138 -7.07 9.20 -0.49
CA ILE A 138 -6.75 9.60 -1.84
C ILE A 138 -6.66 8.35 -2.68
N THR A 139 -7.56 8.22 -3.65
CA THR A 139 -7.62 7.06 -4.52
C THR A 139 -7.02 7.37 -5.88
N SER A 140 -6.32 6.40 -6.45
CA SER A 140 -5.92 6.45 -7.86
C SER A 140 -6.54 5.30 -8.66
N TYR A 141 -6.56 5.45 -9.97
CA TYR A 141 -6.82 4.36 -10.90
C TYR A 141 -5.83 4.52 -12.06
N PRO A 142 -5.15 3.46 -12.51
CA PRO A 142 -4.19 3.58 -13.59
C PRO A 142 -4.91 4.05 -14.86
N GLU A 143 -4.27 4.96 -15.61
CA GLU A 143 -4.68 5.21 -16.98
C GLU A 143 -4.55 3.89 -17.76
N LEU A 144 -5.57 3.56 -18.58
CA LEU A 144 -5.61 2.34 -19.39
C LEU A 144 -4.55 2.40 -20.51
N ALA A 145 -3.27 2.38 -20.15
CA ALA A 145 -2.15 2.38 -21.07
C ALA A 145 -1.29 1.14 -20.83
N ASN A 146 -1.29 0.26 -21.84
CA ASN A 146 -0.37 -0.85 -22.10
C ASN A 146 0.04 -1.80 -20.94
N ARG A 147 -0.76 -2.87 -20.77
CA ARG A 147 -0.39 -4.30 -20.58
C ARG A 147 0.81 -4.73 -19.70
N THR A 148 1.18 -3.97 -18.67
CA THR A 148 2.16 -4.35 -17.63
C THR A 148 1.51 -4.85 -16.33
N MET A 149 0.21 -5.15 -16.37
CA MET A 149 -0.51 -5.68 -15.21
C MET A 149 -0.10 -7.14 -14.91
N PRO A 150 0.18 -7.51 -13.64
CA PRO A 150 0.35 -8.90 -13.27
C PRO A 150 -0.99 -9.64 -13.38
N LEU A 151 -0.97 -10.92 -13.76
CA LEU A 151 -2.18 -11.73 -13.98
C LEU A 151 -3.17 -11.66 -12.79
N ARG A 152 -2.63 -11.65 -11.57
CA ARG A 152 -3.40 -11.55 -10.33
C ARG A 152 -4.18 -10.24 -10.15
N LEU A 153 -3.96 -9.21 -10.97
CA LEU A 153 -4.69 -7.93 -10.89
C LEU A 153 -5.64 -7.73 -12.09
N VAL A 154 -5.68 -8.66 -13.06
CA VAL A 154 -6.48 -8.55 -14.29
C VAL A 154 -7.99 -8.48 -14.00
N PHE A 155 -8.45 -9.11 -12.93
CA PHE A 155 -9.86 -9.09 -12.55
C PHE A 155 -10.36 -7.68 -12.19
N TYR A 156 -9.49 -6.73 -11.85
CA TYR A 156 -9.88 -5.35 -11.54
C TYR A 156 -10.49 -4.60 -12.73
N HIS A 157 -10.35 -5.10 -13.96
CA HIS A 157 -11.02 -4.54 -15.14
C HIS A 157 -12.46 -5.04 -15.32
N TYR A 158 -12.87 -6.08 -14.59
CA TYR A 158 -14.22 -6.64 -14.68
C TYR A 158 -14.98 -6.29 -13.42
N LEU A 159 -15.83 -5.25 -13.48
CA LEU A 159 -16.53 -4.68 -12.32
C LEU A 159 -17.21 -5.75 -11.43
N PRO A 160 -17.94 -6.75 -11.95
CA PRO A 160 -18.55 -7.76 -11.09
C PRO A 160 -17.52 -8.64 -10.37
N ALA A 161 -16.46 -9.06 -11.06
CA ALA A 161 -15.41 -9.90 -10.48
C ALA A 161 -14.62 -9.16 -9.41
N HIS A 162 -14.30 -7.88 -9.66
CA HIS A 162 -13.68 -6.99 -8.70
C HIS A 162 -14.54 -6.81 -7.43
N LEU A 163 -15.83 -6.54 -7.57
CA LEU A 163 -16.71 -6.35 -6.42
C LEU A 163 -16.81 -7.62 -5.56
N LEU A 164 -16.92 -8.79 -6.19
CA LEU A 164 -16.92 -10.08 -5.49
C LEU A 164 -15.60 -10.33 -4.76
N TYR A 165 -14.47 -10.04 -5.41
CA TYR A 165 -13.15 -10.19 -4.80
C TYR A 165 -13.00 -9.27 -3.58
N GLU A 166 -13.29 -7.98 -3.70
CA GLU A 166 -13.15 -7.04 -2.59
C GLU A 166 -14.10 -7.35 -1.43
N TRP A 167 -15.31 -7.85 -1.71
CA TRP A 167 -16.22 -8.30 -0.68
C TRP A 167 -15.66 -9.53 0.07
N GLY A 168 -15.17 -10.53 -0.66
CA GLY A 168 -14.55 -11.72 -0.08
C GLY A 168 -13.30 -11.38 0.74
N ALA A 169 -12.43 -10.54 0.20
CA ALA A 169 -11.22 -10.07 0.88
C ALA A 169 -11.56 -9.28 2.14
N LEU A 170 -12.59 -8.41 2.09
CA LEU A 170 -13.03 -7.66 3.25
C LEU A 170 -13.57 -8.57 4.37
N VAL A 171 -14.40 -9.56 4.02
CA VAL A 171 -14.93 -10.52 5.00
C VAL A 171 -13.79 -11.31 5.64
N TYR A 172 -12.82 -11.77 4.84
CA TYR A 172 -11.64 -12.46 5.33
C TYR A 172 -10.79 -11.58 6.28
N ASP A 173 -10.50 -10.33 5.90
CA ASP A 173 -9.76 -9.38 6.72
C ASP A 173 -10.49 -9.10 8.06
N LEU A 174 -11.82 -8.99 8.04
CA LEU A 174 -12.64 -8.84 9.25
C LEU A 174 -12.58 -10.07 10.16
N ILE A 175 -12.70 -11.28 9.61
CA ILE A 175 -12.56 -12.53 10.39
C ILE A 175 -11.19 -12.55 11.06
N ARG A 176 -10.13 -12.21 10.32
CA ARG A 176 -8.77 -12.14 10.85
C ARG A 176 -8.61 -11.10 11.95
N PHE A 177 -9.20 -9.93 11.79
CA PHE A 177 -9.18 -8.88 12.82
C PHE A 177 -9.78 -9.39 14.14
N TYR A 178 -10.94 -10.06 14.09
CA TYR A 178 -11.58 -10.60 15.29
C TYR A 178 -10.80 -11.75 15.93
N GLN A 179 -10.08 -12.56 15.16
CA GLN A 179 -9.22 -13.63 15.69
C GLN A 179 -7.95 -13.12 16.37
N TYR A 180 -7.49 -11.93 15.99
CA TYR A 180 -6.26 -11.32 16.53
C TYR A 180 -6.52 -10.44 17.76
N LYS A 181 -7.77 -10.01 17.98
CA LYS A 181 -8.18 -9.22 19.14
C LYS A 181 -8.23 -10.08 20.40
#